data_AF-A0A858SNF8-F1
#
_entry.id   AF-A0A858SNF8-F1
#
_cell.length_a   1.000
_cell.length_b   1.000
_cell.length_c   1.000
_cell.angle_alpha   90.00
_cell.angle_beta   90.00
_cell.angle_gamma   90.00
#
_symmetry.space_group_name_H-M   'P 1'
#
loop_
_entity.id
_entity.type
_entity.pdbx_description
1 polymer ?
#
loop_
_entity_poly.entity_id
_entity_poly.type
_entity_poly.pdbx_seq_one_letter_code
_entity_poly.pdbx_strand_id
1 'polypeptide(L)'
;MMVVRSVALTTALLLGACTTVSNETRSQAVLETGLNAGERYEIRTRLLEGPNGSFEQTSVVYRGYSKTCRIDSPNDCKLAARQLIEEYDELFF
;
A
#
# COMPACT_ATOMS: atom_id res chain seq x y z
N MET A 1 -48.46 14.01 -20.06
CA MET A 1 -47.33 13.73 -20.98
C MET A 1 -46.08 14.37 -20.37
N MET A 2 -45.23 13.58 -19.71
CA MET A 2 -44.00 14.07 -19.05
C MET A 2 -42.81 13.87 -20.00
N VAL A 3 -42.17 14.97 -20.38
CA VAL A 3 -40.93 14.97 -21.18
C VAL A 3 -39.77 14.75 -20.22
N VAL A 4 -39.20 13.55 -20.21
CA VAL A 4 -37.96 13.26 -19.48
C VAL A 4 -36.80 13.85 -20.27
N ARG A 5 -36.27 14.98 -19.78
CA ARG A 5 -35.02 15.57 -20.30
C ARG A 5 -33.86 14.69 -19.84
N SER A 6 -33.34 13.88 -20.77
CA SER A 6 -32.08 13.17 -20.59
C SER A 6 -30.94 14.19 -20.54
N VAL A 7 -30.49 14.54 -19.33
CA VAL A 7 -29.25 15.27 -19.14
C VAL A 7 -28.12 14.26 -19.31
N ALA A 8 -27.52 14.22 -20.49
CA ALA A 8 -26.26 13.51 -20.71
C ALA A 8 -25.18 14.20 -19.88
N LEU A 9 -24.89 13.65 -18.71
CA LEU A 9 -23.72 14.03 -17.92
C LEU A 9 -22.49 13.41 -18.61
N THR A 10 -21.93 14.11 -19.59
CA THR A 10 -20.61 13.80 -20.13
C THR A 10 -19.57 14.19 -19.09
N THR A 11 -19.30 13.29 -18.15
CA THR A 11 -18.09 13.34 -17.33
C THR A 11 -16.90 13.15 -18.26
N ALA A 12 -16.26 14.27 -18.61
CA ALA A 12 -14.93 14.26 -19.20
C ALA A 12 -13.99 13.55 -18.21
N LEU A 13 -13.68 12.28 -18.48
CA LEU A 13 -12.61 11.55 -17.83
C LEU A 13 -11.31 12.28 -18.15
N LEU A 14 -10.88 13.13 -17.22
CA LEU A 14 -9.49 13.56 -17.13
C LEU A 14 -8.66 12.28 -16.98
N LEU A 15 -8.12 11.77 -18.09
CA LEU A 15 -7.14 10.69 -18.16
C LEU A 15 -5.79 11.16 -17.60
N GLY A 16 -5.78 11.63 -16.36
CA GLY A 16 -4.59 11.52 -15.54
C GLY A 16 -4.40 10.04 -15.31
N ALA A 17 -3.29 9.49 -15.76
CA ALA A 17 -2.95 8.09 -15.59
C ALA A 17 -2.87 7.72 -14.10
N CYS A 18 -4.01 7.43 -13.49
CA CYS A 18 -4.08 6.92 -12.14
C CYS A 18 -3.58 5.48 -12.17
N THR A 19 -2.52 5.19 -11.42
CA THR A 19 -2.11 3.82 -11.16
C THR A 19 -3.23 3.15 -10.36
N THR A 20 -3.82 2.09 -10.92
CA THR A 20 -4.88 1.34 -10.23
C THR A 20 -4.31 0.10 -9.57
N VAL A 21 -4.86 -0.30 -8.43
CA VAL A 21 -4.52 -1.58 -7.80
C VAL A 21 -5.37 -2.66 -8.49
N SER A 22 -4.72 -3.55 -9.22
CA SER A 22 -5.35 -4.67 -9.93
C SER A 22 -5.46 -5.91 -9.03
N ASN A 23 -4.45 -6.14 -8.19
CA ASN A 23 -4.44 -7.22 -7.21
C ASN A 23 -3.71 -6.79 -5.94
N GLU A 24 -4.07 -7.38 -4.80
CA GLU A 24 -3.44 -7.16 -3.51
C GLU A 24 -3.36 -8.46 -2.71
N THR A 25 -2.16 -8.80 -2.25
CA THR A 25 -1.93 -9.89 -1.30
C THR A 25 -1.40 -9.34 0.01
N ARG A 26 -1.81 -9.97 1.11
CA ARG A 26 -1.45 -9.58 2.47
C ARG A 26 -1.02 -10.79 3.26
N SER A 27 0.07 -10.64 4.01
CA SER A 27 0.52 -11.65 4.97
C SER A 27 0.92 -10.98 6.27
N GLN A 28 0.77 -11.71 7.37
CA GLN A 28 1.12 -11.21 8.71
C GLN A 28 2.50 -11.73 9.08
N ALA A 29 3.28 -10.87 9.73
CA ALA A 29 4.60 -11.20 10.26
C ALA A 29 4.79 -10.57 11.65
N VAL A 30 5.79 -11.07 12.37
CA VAL A 30 6.16 -10.61 13.71
C VAL A 30 7.61 -10.14 13.68
N LEU A 31 7.89 -9.03 14.35
CA LEU A 31 9.27 -8.59 14.55
C LEU A 31 9.95 -9.53 15.55
N GLU A 32 11.00 -10.22 15.13
CA GLU A 32 11.65 -11.25 15.96
C GLU A 32 12.71 -10.68 16.93
N THR A 33 13.23 -9.50 16.64
CA THR A 33 14.40 -8.93 17.33
C THR A 33 14.28 -7.41 17.48
N GLY A 34 15.05 -6.83 18.41
CA GLY A 34 15.08 -5.39 18.70
C GLY A 34 14.18 -4.99 19.88
N LEU A 35 14.09 -3.69 20.14
CA LEU A 35 13.25 -3.14 21.22
C LEU A 35 11.75 -3.43 21.00
N ASN A 36 11.35 -3.52 19.73
CA ASN A 36 9.98 -3.74 19.31
C ASN A 36 9.70 -5.21 18.95
N ALA A 37 10.48 -6.15 19.51
CA ALA A 37 10.26 -7.59 19.30
C ALA A 37 8.88 -8.00 19.82
N GLY A 38 8.14 -8.77 19.02
CA GLY A 38 6.75 -9.18 19.31
C GLY A 38 5.69 -8.31 18.62
N GLU A 39 6.05 -7.14 18.10
CA GLU A 39 5.14 -6.31 17.30
C GLU A 39 4.74 -7.02 16.00
N ARG A 40 3.46 -6.91 15.65
CA ARG A 40 2.89 -7.49 14.43
C ARG A 40 2.82 -6.46 13.33
N TYR A 41 3.24 -6.84 12.13
CA TYR A 41 3.12 -6.02 10.92
C TYR A 41 2.59 -6.86 9.76
N GLU A 42 2.00 -6.18 8.79
CA GLU A 42 1.52 -6.81 7.56
C GLU A 42 2.52 -6.56 6.44
N ILE A 43 2.84 -7.59 5.66
CA ILE A 43 3.49 -7.44 4.36
C ILE A 43 2.37 -7.40 3.33
N ARG A 44 2.32 -6.32 2.55
CA ARG A 44 1.32 -6.07 1.53
C ARG A 44 2.00 -5.90 0.18
N THR A 45 1.66 -6.78 -0.77
CA THR A 45 2.11 -6.70 -2.16
C THR A 45 0.93 -6.31 -3.04
N ARG A 46 1.13 -5.31 -3.90
CA ARG A 46 0.13 -4.78 -4.84
C ARG A 46 0.63 -4.91 -6.26
N LEU A 47 -0.20 -5.45 -7.14
CA LEU A 47 -0.01 -5.32 -8.58
C LEU A 47 -0.68 -4.01 -9.03
N LEU A 48 0.13 -3.09 -9.52
CA LEU A 48 -0.29 -1.74 -9.93
C LEU A 48 -0.28 -1.65 -11.46
N GLU A 49 -1.40 -1.23 -12.04
CA GLU A 49 -1.51 -0.99 -13.49
C GLU A 49 -1.15 0.46 -13.79
N GLY A 50 -0.04 0.68 -14.49
CA GLY A 50 0.38 1.99 -14.96
C GLY A 50 0.32 2.12 -16.48
N PRO A 51 0.56 3.34 -17.03
CA PRO A 51 0.62 3.58 -18.47
C PRO A 51 1.66 2.72 -19.21
N ASN A 52 2.70 2.31 -18.49
CA ASN A 52 3.84 1.55 -19.01
C ASN A 52 3.72 0.06 -18.70
N GLY A 53 2.53 -0.41 -18.29
CA GLY A 53 2.28 -1.79 -17.88
C GLY A 53 2.18 -1.97 -16.37
N SER A 54 1.96 -3.22 -15.98
CA SER A 54 1.78 -3.62 -14.59
C SER A 54 3.12 -3.75 -13.88
N PHE A 55 3.19 -3.32 -12.61
CA PHE A 55 4.36 -3.52 -11.76
C PHE A 55 3.95 -3.89 -10.34
N GLU A 56 4.76 -4.71 -9.68
CA GLU A 56 4.53 -5.10 -8.30
C GLU A 56 5.20 -4.13 -7.32
N GLN A 57 4.48 -3.76 -6.27
CA GLN A 57 4.99 -2.99 -5.16
C GLN A 57 4.75 -3.74 -3.85
N THR A 58 5.82 -4.01 -3.11
CA THR A 58 5.73 -4.56 -1.75
C THR A 58 5.92 -3.45 -0.72
N SER A 59 5.12 -3.51 0.35
CA SER A 59 5.19 -2.59 1.48
C SER A 59 4.98 -3.36 2.77
N VAL A 60 5.60 -2.90 3.84
CA VAL A 60 5.19 -3.25 5.20
C VAL A 60 4.15 -2.26 5.69
N VAL A 61 3.20 -2.73 6.48
CA VAL A 61 2.11 -1.94 7.04
C VAL A 61 2.06 -2.16 8.55
N TYR A 62 2.08 -1.07 9.30
CA TYR A 62 1.97 -1.06 10.75
C TYR A 62 0.96 0.00 11.16
N ARG A 63 -0.12 -0.40 11.84
CA ARG A 63 -1.20 0.51 12.33
C ARG A 63 -1.72 1.51 11.29
N GLY A 64 -1.81 1.09 10.03
CA GLY A 64 -2.29 1.91 8.91
C GLY A 64 -1.22 2.74 8.20
N TYR A 65 -0.02 2.87 8.78
CA TYR A 65 1.15 3.45 8.12
C TYR A 65 1.84 2.39 7.28
N SER A 66 2.49 2.80 6.19
CA SER A 66 3.19 1.86 5.32
C SER A 66 4.53 2.37 4.83
N LYS A 67 5.48 1.45 4.70
CA LYS A 67 6.82 1.71 4.17
C LYS A 67 7.13 0.71 3.07
N THR A 68 7.59 1.18 1.92
CA THR A 68 7.94 0.32 0.78
C THR A 68 9.18 -0.52 1.11
N CYS A 69 9.19 -1.77 0.66
CA CYS A 69 10.35 -2.66 0.76
C CYS A 69 10.46 -3.53 -0.50
N ARG A 70 11.64 -4.10 -0.72
CA ARG A 70 11.97 -5.04 -1.79
C ARG A 70 11.90 -6.46 -1.26
N ILE A 71 10.91 -7.24 -1.72
CA ILE A 71 10.72 -8.61 -1.24
C ILE A 71 11.89 -9.55 -1.61
N ASP A 72 12.53 -9.30 -2.76
CA ASP A 72 13.68 -10.09 -3.24
C ASP A 72 14.98 -9.76 -2.50
N SER A 73 15.00 -8.67 -1.72
CA SER A 73 16.16 -8.26 -0.95
C SER A 73 16.09 -8.87 0.45
N PRO A 74 17.08 -9.69 0.85
CA PRO A 74 17.11 -10.29 2.18
C PRO A 74 16.97 -9.23 3.27
N ASN A 75 16.06 -9.47 4.22
CA ASN A 75 15.80 -8.62 5.38
C ASN A 75 15.26 -7.21 5.09
N ASP A 76 15.06 -6.80 3.85
CA ASP A 76 14.66 -5.41 3.55
C ASP A 76 13.28 -5.07 4.15
N CYS A 77 12.30 -5.97 3.99
CA CYS A 77 10.99 -5.79 4.65
C CYS A 77 11.08 -5.87 6.18
N LYS A 78 11.98 -6.68 6.75
CA LYS A 78 12.18 -6.71 8.22
C LYS A 78 12.75 -5.38 8.73
N LEU A 79 13.71 -4.80 8.01
CA LEU A 79 14.30 -3.50 8.33
C LEU A 79 13.29 -2.37 8.16
N ALA A 80 12.52 -2.38 7.07
CA ALA A 80 11.45 -1.42 6.83
C ALA A 80 10.38 -1.50 7.94
N ALA A 81 10.02 -2.70 8.39
CA ALA A 81 9.07 -2.88 9.48
C ALA A 81 9.60 -2.30 10.79
N ARG A 82 10.87 -2.59 11.13
CA ARG A 82 11.50 -2.04 12.33
C ARG A 82 11.49 -0.52 12.32
N GLN A 83 11.95 0.09 11.23
CA GLN A 83 11.97 1.55 11.10
C GLN A 83 10.56 2.14 11.15
N LEU A 84 9.59 1.51 10.50
CA LEU A 84 8.21 1.99 10.49
C LEU A 84 7.59 1.99 11.90
N ILE A 85 7.92 0.98 12.71
CA ILE A 85 7.45 0.91 14.11
C ILE A 85 8.17 1.95 14.97
N GLU A 86 9.50 2.08 14.84
CA GLU A 86 10.27 3.12 15.53
C GLU A 86 9.74 4.53 15.21
N GLU A 87 9.50 4.84 13.94
CA GLU A 87 8.92 6.10 13.49
C GLU A 87 7.49 6.31 14.03
N TYR A 88 6.68 5.24 14.10
CA TYR A 88 5.34 5.33 14.70
C TYR A 88 5.44 5.66 16.19
N ASP A 89 6.33 5.01 16.92
CA ASP A 89 6.47 5.24 18.35
C ASP A 89 6.94 6.67 18.64
N GLU A 90 7.91 7.20 17.89
CA GLU A 90 8.38 8.59 18.02
C GLU A 90 7.30 9.65 17.72
N LEU A 91 6.32 9.33 16.87
CA LEU A 91 5.24 10.25 16.52
C LEU A 91 4.11 10.27 17.53
N PHE A 92 3.95 9.20 18.32
CA PHE A 92 2.76 8.98 19.15
C PHE A 92 3.03 8.70 20.64
N PHE A 93 4.30 8.67 21.07
CA PHE A 93 4.72 8.55 22.48
C PHE A 93 5.78 9.61 22.83
#